data_AF-X1EZ12-F1
#
_entry.id   AF-X1EZ12-F1
#
_cell.length_a   1.000
_cell.length_b   1.000
_cell.length_c   1.000
_cell.angle_alpha   90.00
_cell.angle_beta   90.00
_cell.angle_gamma   90.00
#
_symmetry.space_group_name_H-M   'P 1'
#
loop_
_entity.id
_entity.type
_entity.pdbx_description
1 polymer ?
#
loop_
_entity_poly.entity_id
_entity_poly.type
_entity_poly.pdbx_seq_one_letter_code
_entity_poly.pdbx_strand_id
1 'polypeptide(L)'
;AAGLKTKFPFTLDPRPPFDFENLHLDLEVEDAIKEMYKDQTRYDELMIQLGLRDENAYTCNPYQPEVGNIPGPGTVLAWSESASAVYANSVLAARTNRNGAIMDLLSNIAGKTPYTGLITDQGRKANWLVEVATEDLPNPHLLGAAIGEYVQSGVPYIVGLDRFLGVGISPENIDYLQEMGAIIATYSAVDLYHVENITPEAVKQNRNLLLPTHSNYTISDDELLRQSTSYPLLWSDGEVVPDKCFIGCPHLSLRQLNWWSENIQSALQKRQQVEVSVQTTICADPQV
;
A
#
# COMPACT_ATOMS: atom_id res chain seq x y z
N ALA A 1 10.57 0.21 28.66
CA ALA A 1 9.79 1.41 28.27
C ALA A 1 9.82 2.59 29.26
N ALA A 2 10.76 2.70 30.23
CA ALA A 2 10.79 3.84 31.19
C ALA A 2 9.43 4.18 31.87
N GLY A 3 8.51 3.21 31.98
CA GLY A 3 7.15 3.41 32.49
C GLY A 3 6.14 4.03 31.51
N LEU A 4 6.55 4.39 30.29
CA LEU A 4 5.65 4.95 29.27
C LEU A 4 4.81 3.85 28.62
N LYS A 5 3.56 4.22 28.29
CA LYS A 5 2.65 3.44 27.46
C LYS A 5 1.97 4.34 26.43
N THR A 6 1.70 3.76 25.27
CA THR A 6 0.84 4.35 24.25
C THR A 6 -0.59 4.41 24.73
N LYS A 7 -1.36 5.37 24.19
CA LYS A 7 -2.77 5.52 24.51
C LYS A 7 -3.61 4.38 23.96
N PHE A 8 -3.25 3.89 22.77
CA PHE A 8 -3.92 2.78 22.10
C PHE A 8 -2.90 1.72 21.68
N PRO A 9 -3.28 0.43 21.69
CA PRO A 9 -2.47 -0.61 21.08
C PRO A 9 -2.14 -0.28 19.62
N PHE A 10 -0.96 -0.69 19.16
CA PHE A 10 -0.50 -0.43 17.79
C PHE A 10 0.10 -1.67 17.14
N THR A 11 0.29 -1.59 15.82
CA THR A 11 1.05 -2.52 14.98
C THR A 11 2.34 -1.82 14.51
N LEU A 12 3.36 -2.60 14.16
CA LEU A 12 4.63 -2.12 13.59
C LEU A 12 4.82 -2.67 12.19
N ASP A 13 5.73 -2.08 11.41
CA ASP A 13 6.16 -2.66 10.14
C ASP A 13 6.83 -4.03 10.33
N PRO A 14 6.98 -4.84 9.25
CA PRO A 14 7.51 -6.19 9.34
C PRO A 14 8.89 -6.25 10.01
N ARG A 15 9.13 -7.33 10.76
CA ARG A 15 10.45 -7.63 11.33
C ARG A 15 11.49 -7.80 10.21
N PRO A 16 12.79 -7.58 10.53
CA PRO A 16 13.86 -7.96 9.63
C PRO A 16 13.80 -9.45 9.25
N PRO A 17 14.27 -9.80 8.04
CA PRO A 17 14.15 -11.15 7.51
C PRO A 17 15.18 -12.09 8.18
N PHE A 18 14.83 -12.60 9.35
CA PHE A 18 15.64 -13.57 10.11
C PHE A 18 15.38 -15.03 9.75
N ASP A 19 14.53 -15.28 8.75
CA ASP A 19 14.24 -16.63 8.25
C ASP A 19 15.36 -17.14 7.34
N PHE A 20 16.58 -17.18 7.87
CA PHE A 20 17.79 -17.55 7.11
C PHE A 20 17.71 -18.96 6.53
N GLU A 21 16.94 -19.86 7.15
CA GLU A 21 16.71 -21.22 6.67
C GLU A 21 16.00 -21.24 5.31
N ASN A 22 15.05 -20.32 5.09
CA ASN A 22 14.24 -20.27 3.86
C ASN A 22 14.68 -19.20 2.86
N LEU A 23 15.50 -18.23 3.28
CA LEU A 23 15.96 -17.15 2.40
C LEU A 23 17.12 -17.56 1.47
N HIS A 24 17.84 -18.64 1.82
CA HIS A 24 18.96 -19.18 1.04
C HIS A 24 20.00 -18.10 0.68
N LEU A 25 20.43 -17.33 1.68
CA LEU A 25 21.39 -16.23 1.51
C LEU A 25 22.84 -16.72 1.64
N ASP A 26 23.77 -15.96 1.08
CA ASP A 26 25.19 -16.16 1.35
C ASP A 26 25.50 -15.83 2.82
N LEU A 27 26.42 -16.58 3.43
CA LEU A 27 26.79 -16.41 4.86
C LEU A 27 27.22 -14.99 5.19
N GLU A 28 27.94 -14.31 4.29
CA GLU A 28 28.35 -12.91 4.48
C GLU A 28 27.14 -11.97 4.59
N VAL A 29 26.10 -12.20 3.80
CA VAL A 29 24.86 -11.43 3.84
C VAL A 29 24.08 -11.73 5.11
N GLU A 30 24.01 -13.00 5.53
CA GLU A 30 23.38 -13.35 6.81
C GLU A 30 24.07 -12.67 8.00
N ASP A 31 25.41 -12.71 8.04
CA ASP A 31 26.18 -12.12 9.14
C ASP A 31 26.00 -10.59 9.16
N ALA A 32 25.96 -9.94 8.00
CA ALA A 32 25.65 -8.52 7.89
C ALA A 32 24.24 -8.18 8.43
N ILE A 33 23.23 -9.00 8.13
CA ILE A 33 21.86 -8.82 8.65
C ILE A 33 21.83 -9.01 10.17
N LYS A 34 22.49 -10.06 10.69
CA LYS A 34 22.57 -10.33 12.14
C LYS A 34 23.23 -9.17 12.89
N GLU A 35 24.31 -8.61 12.37
CA GLU A 35 24.97 -7.46 13.00
C GLU A 35 24.11 -6.20 12.92
N MET A 36 23.46 -5.94 11.78
CA MET A 36 22.59 -4.77 11.59
C MET A 36 21.41 -4.76 12.57
N TYR A 37 20.87 -5.94 12.90
CA TYR A 37 19.69 -6.09 13.77
C TYR A 37 20.00 -6.79 15.10
N LYS A 38 21.24 -6.70 15.60
CA LYS A 38 21.66 -7.36 16.85
C LYS A 38 20.86 -6.96 18.10
N ASP A 39 20.24 -5.78 18.08
CA ASP A 39 19.42 -5.24 19.16
C ASP A 39 17.91 -5.51 18.97
N GLN A 40 17.50 -6.30 17.96
CA GLN A 40 16.09 -6.51 17.63
C GLN A 40 15.29 -7.08 18.81
N THR A 41 15.81 -8.08 19.53
CA THR A 41 15.13 -8.65 20.70
C THR A 41 14.83 -7.58 21.75
N ARG A 42 15.82 -6.71 22.03
CA ARG A 42 15.65 -5.60 22.96
C ARG A 42 14.63 -4.58 22.45
N TYR A 43 14.61 -4.29 21.14
CA TYR A 43 13.62 -3.42 20.53
C TYR A 43 12.20 -3.98 20.69
N ASP A 44 11.98 -5.25 20.37
CA ASP A 44 10.68 -5.92 20.45
C ASP A 44 10.14 -5.92 21.89
N GLU A 45 10.97 -6.27 22.88
CA GLU A 45 10.61 -6.21 24.30
C GLU A 45 10.16 -4.81 24.72
N LEU A 46 10.86 -3.78 24.25
CA LEU A 46 10.52 -2.39 24.55
C LEU A 46 9.21 -1.97 23.87
N MET A 47 8.95 -2.42 22.65
CA MET A 47 7.70 -2.13 21.92
C MET A 47 6.50 -2.81 22.58
N ILE A 48 6.62 -4.07 23.02
CA ILE A 48 5.58 -4.76 23.80
C ILE A 48 5.29 -4.01 25.10
N GLN A 49 6.33 -3.63 25.85
CA GLN A 49 6.15 -2.84 27.08
C GLN A 49 5.45 -1.50 26.82
N LEU A 50 5.73 -0.87 25.67
CA LEU A 50 5.17 0.41 25.26
C LEU A 50 3.72 0.31 24.77
N GLY A 51 3.26 -0.88 24.35
CA GLY A 51 1.88 -1.15 23.96
C GLY A 51 1.69 -1.72 22.56
N LEU A 52 2.72 -2.31 21.96
CA LEU A 52 2.54 -3.17 20.79
C LEU A 52 1.48 -4.23 21.12
N ARG A 53 0.53 -4.43 20.21
CA ARG A 53 -0.67 -5.24 20.47
C ARG A 53 -0.33 -6.67 20.93
N ASP A 54 0.58 -7.33 20.22
CA ASP A 54 1.03 -8.70 20.48
C ASP A 54 2.35 -8.98 19.74
N GLU A 55 2.94 -10.16 19.95
CA GLU A 55 4.22 -10.54 19.36
C GLU A 55 4.21 -10.75 17.84
N ASN A 56 3.01 -10.82 17.24
CA ASN A 56 2.77 -11.04 15.82
C ASN A 56 2.23 -9.77 15.12
N ALA A 57 2.15 -8.64 15.83
CA ALA A 57 1.63 -7.37 15.31
C ALA A 57 2.63 -6.61 14.41
N TYR A 58 3.35 -7.32 13.54
CA TYR A 58 4.38 -6.81 12.63
C TYR A 58 3.94 -6.97 11.17
N THR A 59 3.46 -5.90 10.56
CA THR A 59 2.95 -5.87 9.18
C THR A 59 2.90 -4.46 8.59
N CYS A 60 3.18 -4.38 7.29
CA CYS A 60 2.95 -3.20 6.46
C CYS A 60 1.53 -3.13 5.87
N ASN A 61 0.67 -4.11 6.20
CA ASN A 61 -0.72 -4.21 5.74
C ASN A 61 -1.67 -4.41 6.95
N PRO A 62 -1.65 -3.50 7.96
CA PRO A 62 -2.35 -3.70 9.22
C PRO A 62 -3.88 -3.71 9.11
N TYR A 63 -4.40 -3.24 7.98
CA TYR A 63 -5.81 -3.06 7.69
C TYR A 63 -6.49 -4.27 7.05
N GLN A 64 -5.79 -5.40 6.88
CA GLN A 64 -6.44 -6.64 6.46
C GLN A 64 -7.41 -7.15 7.54
N PRO A 65 -8.57 -7.73 7.16
CA PRO A 65 -9.52 -8.34 8.08
C PRO A 65 -8.90 -9.27 9.12
N GLU A 66 -7.95 -10.10 8.68
CA GLU A 66 -7.27 -11.11 9.47
C GLU A 66 -6.31 -10.49 10.50
N VAL A 67 -5.71 -9.32 10.18
CA VAL A 67 -4.87 -8.56 11.10
C VAL A 67 -5.71 -7.76 12.09
N GLY A 68 -6.79 -7.12 11.62
CA GLY A 68 -7.80 -6.48 12.48
C GLY A 68 -7.48 -5.06 12.98
N ASN A 69 -6.45 -4.37 12.49
CA ASN A 69 -6.21 -2.96 12.81
C ASN A 69 -6.91 -2.05 11.78
N ILE A 70 -8.24 -2.08 11.80
CA ILE A 70 -9.11 -1.42 10.81
C ILE A 70 -9.82 -0.22 11.46
N PRO A 71 -9.28 1.00 11.31
CA PRO A 71 -9.90 2.20 11.86
C PRO A 71 -11.18 2.58 11.11
N GLY A 72 -12.15 3.14 11.85
CA GLY A 72 -13.38 3.67 11.25
C GLY A 72 -13.19 5.03 10.58
N PRO A 73 -14.13 5.46 9.71
CA PRO A 73 -14.08 6.77 9.06
C PRO A 73 -13.93 7.94 10.05
N GLY A 74 -13.07 8.89 9.72
CA GLY A 74 -12.77 10.07 10.53
C GLY A 74 -11.84 9.82 11.72
N THR A 75 -11.43 8.58 11.98
CA THR A 75 -10.45 8.27 13.03
C THR A 75 -9.12 8.95 12.73
N VAL A 76 -8.56 9.66 13.71
CA VAL A 76 -7.23 10.27 13.61
C VAL A 76 -6.18 9.23 13.98
N LEU A 77 -5.26 8.96 13.06
CA LEU A 77 -4.19 7.98 13.19
C LEU A 77 -2.82 8.65 13.16
N ALA A 78 -1.81 7.83 13.37
CA ALA A 78 -0.40 8.16 13.24
C ALA A 78 0.29 6.95 12.59
N TRP A 79 0.13 6.82 11.27
CA TRP A 79 0.72 5.76 10.46
C TRP A 79 1.75 6.35 9.49
N SER A 80 2.96 5.80 9.53
CA SER A 80 4.14 6.33 8.81
C SER A 80 4.44 5.55 7.54
N GLU A 81 4.03 4.29 7.46
CA GLU A 81 4.16 3.49 6.26
C GLU A 81 3.26 4.08 5.15
N SER A 82 3.86 4.29 3.99
CA SER A 82 3.28 5.01 2.85
C SER A 82 2.01 4.37 2.27
N ALA A 83 2.02 3.06 1.99
CA ALA A 83 0.88 2.34 1.44
C ALA A 83 -0.29 2.25 2.44
N SER A 84 0.02 2.09 3.73
CA SER A 84 -0.92 2.07 4.84
C SER A 84 -1.55 3.43 5.05
N ALA A 85 -0.75 4.51 5.03
CA ALA A 85 -1.25 5.87 5.19
C ALA A 85 -2.22 6.25 4.06
N VAL A 86 -1.84 6.00 2.80
CA VAL A 86 -2.70 6.31 1.65
C VAL A 86 -3.97 5.46 1.63
N TYR A 87 -3.88 4.18 2.01
CA TYR A 87 -5.04 3.31 2.14
C TYR A 87 -5.99 3.77 3.25
N ALA A 88 -5.45 4.08 4.44
CA ALA A 88 -6.23 4.59 5.55
C ALA A 88 -6.96 5.89 5.19
N ASN A 89 -6.28 6.80 4.50
CA ASN A 89 -6.86 8.06 4.07
C ASN A 89 -7.94 7.87 2.99
N SER A 90 -7.68 7.06 1.97
CA SER A 90 -8.49 7.00 0.73
C SER A 90 -9.61 5.97 0.82
N VAL A 91 -9.31 4.78 1.33
CA VAL A 91 -10.24 3.63 1.36
C VAL A 91 -11.03 3.58 2.66
N LEU A 92 -10.36 3.78 3.81
CA LEU A 92 -11.02 3.75 5.11
C LEU A 92 -11.61 5.10 5.54
N ALA A 93 -11.27 6.18 4.83
CA ALA A 93 -11.60 7.57 5.19
C ALA A 93 -11.16 7.95 6.62
N ALA A 94 -10.12 7.30 7.13
CA ALA A 94 -9.40 7.73 8.32
C ALA A 94 -8.52 8.95 7.98
N ARG A 95 -7.86 9.50 9.00
CA ARG A 95 -7.10 10.74 8.89
C ARG A 95 -5.71 10.57 9.46
N THR A 96 -4.72 10.53 8.57
CA THR A 96 -3.31 10.47 8.95
C THR A 96 -2.47 11.34 8.05
N ASN A 97 -1.47 12.00 8.61
CA ASN A 97 -0.36 12.52 7.83
C ASN A 97 0.70 11.42 7.77
N ARG A 98 1.43 11.31 6.66
CA ARG A 98 2.62 10.44 6.57
C ARG A 98 3.78 11.12 7.31
N ASN A 99 3.82 10.96 8.64
CA ASN A 99 4.92 11.47 9.45
C ASN A 99 6.06 10.43 9.52
N GLY A 100 7.20 10.82 10.09
CA GLY A 100 8.24 9.84 10.43
C GLY A 100 7.81 8.95 11.61
N ALA A 101 8.24 7.68 11.60
CA ALA A 101 7.84 6.66 12.58
C ALA A 101 8.00 7.10 14.05
N ILE A 102 9.08 7.84 14.36
CA ILE A 102 9.31 8.36 15.72
C ILE A 102 8.23 9.38 16.11
N MET A 103 7.82 10.25 15.19
CA MET A 103 6.77 11.24 15.44
C MET A 103 5.42 10.56 15.67
N ASP A 104 5.13 9.49 14.94
CA ASP A 104 3.90 8.73 15.12
C ASP A 104 3.85 7.99 16.45
N LEU A 105 4.97 7.39 16.86
CA LEU A 105 5.10 6.78 18.17
C LEU A 105 4.89 7.80 19.30
N LEU A 106 5.53 8.97 19.18
CA LEU A 106 5.34 10.08 20.12
C LEU A 106 3.90 10.57 20.12
N SER A 107 3.24 10.61 18.95
CA SER A 107 1.83 11.00 18.83
C SER A 107 0.91 10.02 19.55
N ASN A 108 1.18 8.72 19.48
CA ASN A 108 0.42 7.70 20.20
C ASN A 108 0.69 7.76 21.72
N ILE A 109 1.94 7.98 22.15
CA ILE A 109 2.28 8.21 23.57
C ILE A 109 1.56 9.45 24.11
N ALA A 110 1.60 10.56 23.38
CA ALA A 110 0.96 11.81 23.78
C ALA A 110 -0.57 11.77 23.63
N GLY A 111 -1.10 10.83 22.84
CA GLY A 111 -2.49 10.77 22.44
C GLY A 111 -2.94 11.97 21.61
N LYS A 112 -2.01 12.61 20.89
CA LYS A 112 -2.20 13.85 20.11
C LYS A 112 -1.28 13.84 18.89
N THR A 113 -1.75 14.38 17.78
CA THR A 113 -0.95 14.60 16.56
C THR A 113 -1.17 16.04 16.07
N PRO A 114 -0.23 16.65 15.33
CA PRO A 114 -0.43 17.99 14.78
C PRO A 114 -1.71 18.09 13.92
N TYR A 115 -2.56 19.07 14.21
CA TYR A 115 -3.78 19.34 13.44
C TYR A 115 -3.46 20.13 12.17
N THR A 116 -2.96 19.43 11.16
CA THR A 116 -2.52 20.00 9.88
C THR A 116 -2.68 18.97 8.76
N GLY A 117 -2.53 19.41 7.51
CA GLY A 117 -2.55 18.54 6.34
C GLY A 117 -3.84 17.71 6.25
N LEU A 118 -3.69 16.41 6.06
CA LEU A 118 -4.76 15.45 5.84
C LEU A 118 -5.62 15.16 7.08
N ILE A 119 -5.24 15.71 8.23
CA ILE A 119 -6.10 15.71 9.43
C ILE A 119 -7.25 16.72 9.27
N THR A 120 -7.06 17.77 8.49
CA THR A 120 -8.04 18.86 8.28
C THR A 120 -8.91 18.62 7.04
N ASP A 121 -10.12 19.16 7.01
CA ASP A 121 -10.97 19.05 5.81
C ASP A 121 -10.40 19.81 4.60
N GLN A 122 -9.67 20.90 4.86
CA GLN A 122 -9.05 21.70 3.80
C GLN A 122 -7.88 20.97 3.14
N GLY A 123 -7.02 20.32 3.93
CA GLY A 123 -5.88 19.57 3.38
C GLY A 123 -6.29 18.34 2.57
N ARG A 124 -7.54 17.88 2.71
CA ARG A 124 -8.09 16.74 1.96
C ARG A 124 -8.78 17.15 0.65
N LYS A 125 -8.86 18.45 0.35
CA LYS A 125 -9.39 18.93 -0.93
C LYS A 125 -8.43 18.58 -2.06
N ALA A 126 -9.01 18.11 -3.17
CA ALA A 126 -8.28 17.70 -4.34
C ALA A 126 -7.83 18.89 -5.16
N ASN A 127 -6.52 18.99 -5.40
CA ASN A 127 -5.91 19.97 -6.28
C ASN A 127 -5.60 19.40 -7.67
N TRP A 128 -5.98 18.15 -7.92
CA TRP A 128 -5.88 17.49 -9.22
C TRP A 128 -7.19 16.81 -9.58
N LEU A 129 -7.64 16.98 -10.82
CA LEU A 129 -8.64 16.14 -11.46
C LEU A 129 -7.92 15.20 -12.42
N VAL A 130 -7.98 13.90 -12.14
CA VAL A 130 -7.37 12.87 -12.97
C VAL A 130 -8.48 12.10 -13.67
N GLU A 131 -8.50 12.14 -15.00
CA GLU A 131 -9.47 11.42 -15.81
C GLU A 131 -8.87 10.13 -16.37
N VAL A 132 -9.49 8.99 -16.07
CA VAL A 132 -9.13 7.69 -16.65
C VAL A 132 -9.96 7.45 -17.91
N ALA A 133 -9.39 7.79 -19.06
CA ALA A 133 -10.00 7.74 -20.38
C ALA A 133 -9.47 6.55 -21.21
N THR A 134 -9.48 5.36 -20.60
CA THR A 134 -9.06 4.08 -21.22
C THR A 134 -10.25 3.29 -21.77
N GLU A 135 -10.03 2.37 -22.70
CA GLU A 135 -11.09 1.47 -23.18
C GLU A 135 -11.44 0.40 -22.13
N ASP A 136 -10.41 -0.23 -21.54
CA ASP A 136 -10.53 -1.29 -20.54
C ASP A 136 -10.12 -0.80 -19.14
N LEU A 137 -10.43 -1.61 -18.11
CA LEU A 137 -9.93 -1.39 -16.75
C LEU A 137 -8.40 -1.49 -16.78
N PRO A 138 -7.66 -0.40 -16.49
CA PRO A 138 -6.22 -0.43 -16.54
C PRO A 138 -5.65 -1.25 -15.38
N ASN A 139 -4.46 -1.84 -15.57
CA ASN A 139 -3.74 -2.48 -14.47
C ASN A 139 -3.50 -1.46 -13.34
N PRO A 140 -3.81 -1.79 -12.07
CA PRO A 140 -3.75 -0.84 -10.96
C PRO A 140 -2.33 -0.31 -10.73
N HIS A 141 -1.29 -1.12 -10.98
CA HIS A 141 0.10 -0.67 -10.83
C HIS A 141 0.50 0.31 -11.93
N LEU A 142 0.16 0.04 -13.19
CA LEU A 142 0.43 0.97 -14.29
C LEU A 142 -0.30 2.30 -14.10
N LEU A 143 -1.58 2.23 -13.71
CA LEU A 143 -2.37 3.42 -13.41
C LEU A 143 -1.77 4.19 -12.24
N GLY A 144 -1.44 3.50 -11.14
CA GLY A 144 -0.87 4.13 -9.96
C GLY A 144 0.48 4.80 -10.25
N ALA A 145 1.33 4.18 -11.07
CA ALA A 145 2.60 4.75 -11.49
C ALA A 145 2.39 6.00 -12.35
N ALA A 146 1.50 5.93 -13.35
CA ALA A 146 1.18 7.07 -14.22
C ALA A 146 0.61 8.27 -13.44
N ILE A 147 -0.26 8.02 -12.44
CA ILE A 147 -0.77 9.04 -11.53
C ILE A 147 0.37 9.61 -10.68
N GLY A 148 1.15 8.75 -10.03
CA GLY A 148 2.21 9.16 -9.11
C GLY A 148 3.28 10.02 -9.80
N GLU A 149 3.79 9.58 -10.95
CA GLU A 149 4.81 10.29 -11.71
C GLU A 149 4.36 11.68 -12.17
N TYR A 150 3.10 11.80 -12.62
CA TYR A 150 2.58 13.05 -13.15
C TYR A 150 2.13 14.01 -12.05
N VAL A 151 1.37 13.52 -11.06
CA VAL A 151 0.83 14.35 -9.97
C VAL A 151 1.94 14.79 -9.02
N GLN A 152 2.90 13.90 -8.72
CA GLN A 152 4.04 14.06 -7.80
C GLN A 152 3.69 14.40 -6.34
N SER A 153 2.73 15.27 -6.08
CA SER A 153 2.27 15.69 -4.76
C SER A 153 0.86 16.30 -4.83
N GLY A 154 0.17 16.30 -3.68
CA GLY A 154 -1.19 16.81 -3.56
C GLY A 154 -2.21 15.68 -3.43
N VAL A 155 -3.45 15.98 -3.78
CA VAL A 155 -4.60 15.08 -3.64
C VAL A 155 -5.29 14.95 -4.99
N PRO A 156 -5.13 13.82 -5.69
CA PRO A 156 -5.88 13.55 -6.92
C PRO A 156 -7.31 13.13 -6.62
N TYR A 157 -8.24 13.68 -7.41
CA TYR A 157 -9.61 13.22 -7.54
C TYR A 157 -9.74 12.53 -8.90
N ILE A 158 -9.87 11.21 -8.87
CA ILE A 158 -9.83 10.31 -10.02
C ILE A 158 -11.26 10.06 -10.49
N VAL A 159 -11.51 10.27 -11.79
CA VAL A 159 -12.82 10.06 -12.43
C VAL A 159 -12.73 9.01 -13.53
N GLY A 160 -13.83 8.31 -13.79
CA GLY A 160 -13.93 7.33 -14.88
C GLY A 160 -13.53 5.90 -14.50
N LEU A 161 -13.15 5.62 -13.25
CA LEU A 161 -12.92 4.24 -12.75
C LEU A 161 -14.19 3.52 -12.32
N ASP A 162 -15.21 4.27 -11.90
CA ASP A 162 -16.51 3.76 -11.44
C ASP A 162 -17.27 2.96 -12.51
N ARG A 163 -17.07 3.28 -13.80
CA ARG A 163 -17.61 2.48 -14.91
C ARG A 163 -17.07 1.05 -14.96
N PHE A 164 -15.90 0.80 -14.36
CA PHE A 164 -15.26 -0.52 -14.33
C PHE A 164 -15.40 -1.20 -12.96
N LEU A 165 -15.24 -0.43 -11.88
CA LEU A 165 -15.15 -0.95 -10.51
C LEU A 165 -16.45 -0.84 -9.71
N GLY A 166 -17.49 -0.25 -10.31
CA GLY A 166 -18.78 -0.04 -9.66
C GLY A 166 -18.81 1.17 -8.73
N VAL A 167 -19.82 1.22 -7.86
CA VAL A 167 -20.08 2.33 -6.92
C VAL A 167 -19.87 1.84 -5.49
N GLY A 168 -19.14 2.65 -4.71
CA GLY A 168 -18.76 2.34 -3.34
C GLY A 168 -17.60 1.36 -3.22
N ILE A 169 -17.08 1.22 -2.00
CA ILE A 169 -16.11 0.18 -1.66
C ILE A 169 -16.82 -1.17 -1.60
N SER A 170 -16.24 -2.18 -2.23
CA SER A 170 -16.74 -3.55 -2.18
C SER A 170 -15.57 -4.54 -2.09
N PRO A 171 -15.83 -5.79 -1.68
CA PRO A 171 -14.81 -6.84 -1.74
C PRO A 171 -14.19 -6.95 -3.12
N GLU A 172 -14.96 -6.71 -4.19
CA GLU A 172 -14.53 -6.82 -5.58
C GLU A 172 -13.42 -5.82 -5.95
N ASN A 173 -13.54 -4.57 -5.50
CA ASN A 173 -12.67 -3.47 -5.91
C ASN A 173 -11.62 -3.04 -4.88
N ILE A 174 -11.72 -3.49 -3.63
CA ILE A 174 -10.88 -2.98 -2.55
C ILE A 174 -9.39 -3.28 -2.77
N ASP A 175 -9.04 -4.47 -3.27
CA ASP A 175 -7.64 -4.81 -3.56
C ASP A 175 -7.09 -3.96 -4.72
N TYR A 176 -7.91 -3.61 -5.72
CA TYR A 176 -7.49 -2.73 -6.81
C TYR A 176 -7.10 -1.34 -6.28
N LEU A 177 -7.90 -0.80 -5.36
CA LEU A 177 -7.64 0.49 -4.71
C LEU A 177 -6.41 0.43 -3.81
N GLN A 178 -6.20 -0.69 -3.11
CA GLN A 178 -5.01 -0.93 -2.31
C GLN A 178 -3.75 -0.91 -3.19
N GLU A 179 -3.72 -1.71 -4.25
CA GLU A 179 -2.60 -1.81 -5.18
C GLU A 179 -2.30 -0.47 -5.87
N MET A 180 -3.32 0.15 -6.45
CA MET A 180 -3.18 1.47 -7.09
C MET A 180 -2.66 2.51 -6.10
N GLY A 181 -3.22 2.55 -4.89
CA GLY A 181 -2.81 3.48 -3.84
C GLY A 181 -1.35 3.30 -3.42
N ALA A 182 -0.94 2.06 -3.18
CA ALA A 182 0.43 1.73 -2.80
C ALA A 182 1.44 2.18 -3.87
N ILE A 183 1.12 1.96 -5.15
CA ILE A 183 2.00 2.41 -6.25
C ILE A 183 1.99 3.93 -6.39
N ILE A 184 0.83 4.61 -6.26
CA ILE A 184 0.79 6.09 -6.22
C ILE A 184 1.74 6.62 -5.14
N ALA A 185 1.67 6.08 -3.93
CA ALA A 185 2.50 6.51 -2.80
C ALA A 185 3.99 6.17 -2.97
N THR A 186 4.31 5.14 -3.77
CA THR A 186 5.70 4.76 -4.14
C THR A 186 6.31 5.75 -5.12
N TYR A 187 5.53 6.19 -6.11
CA TYR A 187 6.00 7.10 -7.17
C TYR A 187 5.90 8.58 -6.81
N SER A 188 5.30 8.93 -5.66
CA SER A 188 4.95 10.31 -5.35
C SER A 188 4.85 10.60 -3.86
N ALA A 189 4.63 11.87 -3.53
CA ALA A 189 4.26 12.35 -2.20
C ALA A 189 2.74 12.48 -2.01
N VAL A 190 1.95 11.65 -2.70
CA VAL A 190 0.50 11.58 -2.54
C VAL A 190 0.14 10.60 -1.42
N ASP A 191 -0.49 11.12 -0.38
CA ASP A 191 -0.91 10.36 0.82
C ASP A 191 -2.44 10.22 0.94
N LEU A 192 -3.19 10.73 -0.04
CA LEU A 192 -4.64 10.61 -0.15
C LEU A 192 -5.03 10.77 -1.63
N TYR A 193 -5.89 9.89 -2.11
CA TYR A 193 -6.60 10.06 -3.37
C TYR A 193 -8.10 9.87 -3.15
N HIS A 194 -8.90 10.47 -4.02
CA HIS A 194 -10.34 10.25 -4.09
C HIS A 194 -10.66 9.57 -5.40
N VAL A 195 -11.48 8.52 -5.40
CA VAL A 195 -12.05 7.95 -6.63
C VAL A 195 -13.54 8.26 -6.63
N GLU A 196 -13.98 8.97 -7.67
CA GLU A 196 -15.37 9.38 -7.87
C GLU A 196 -16.31 8.18 -7.74
N ASN A 197 -17.41 8.37 -7.01
CA ASN A 197 -18.43 7.36 -6.73
C ASN A 197 -17.95 6.10 -6.01
N ILE A 198 -16.66 5.97 -5.63
CA ILE A 198 -16.12 4.75 -4.99
C ILE A 198 -15.63 5.05 -3.57
N THR A 199 -14.63 5.91 -3.43
CA THR A 199 -14.02 6.20 -2.11
C THR A 199 -15.01 6.92 -1.18
N PRO A 200 -15.00 6.68 0.15
CA PRO A 200 -16.08 7.15 1.01
C PRO A 200 -16.26 8.67 1.02
N GLU A 201 -15.16 9.44 0.96
CA GLU A 201 -15.25 10.90 0.92
C GLU A 201 -15.79 11.41 -0.41
N ALA A 202 -15.39 10.81 -1.54
CA ALA A 202 -15.91 11.13 -2.86
C ALA A 202 -17.39 10.80 -2.98
N VAL A 203 -17.85 9.65 -2.47
CA VAL A 203 -19.28 9.32 -2.44
C VAL A 203 -20.08 10.33 -1.62
N LYS A 204 -19.53 10.78 -0.48
CA LYS A 204 -20.22 11.70 0.43
C LYS A 204 -20.26 13.13 -0.08
N GLN A 205 -19.15 13.62 -0.66
CA GLN A 205 -18.95 15.03 -0.99
C GLN A 205 -18.98 15.29 -2.49
N ASN A 206 -18.88 14.26 -3.32
CA ASN A 206 -18.75 14.34 -4.78
C ASN A 206 -17.62 15.31 -5.18
N ARG A 207 -17.81 16.00 -6.30
CA ARG A 207 -16.88 17.01 -6.82
C ARG A 207 -16.73 18.26 -5.95
N ASN A 208 -17.42 18.38 -4.81
CA ASN A 208 -17.13 19.45 -3.84
C ASN A 208 -15.75 19.28 -3.18
N LEU A 209 -15.11 18.13 -3.33
CA LEU A 209 -13.73 17.91 -2.91
C LEU A 209 -12.72 18.60 -3.84
N LEU A 210 -13.07 18.88 -5.10
CA LEU A 210 -12.18 19.56 -6.04
C LEU A 210 -12.04 21.04 -5.67
N LEU A 211 -10.80 21.51 -5.60
CA LEU A 211 -10.50 22.94 -5.52
C LEU A 211 -10.85 23.60 -6.86
N PRO A 212 -11.36 24.85 -6.88
CA PRO A 212 -11.60 25.57 -8.15
C PRO A 212 -10.35 25.75 -9.02
N THR A 213 -9.17 25.71 -8.41
CA THR A 213 -7.86 25.89 -9.06
C THR A 213 -7.14 24.57 -9.33
N HIS A 214 -7.87 23.45 -9.39
CA HIS A 214 -7.25 22.15 -9.65
C HIS A 214 -6.60 22.10 -11.03
N SER A 215 -5.51 21.33 -11.12
CA SER A 215 -4.90 20.96 -12.40
C SER A 215 -5.60 19.73 -12.98
N ASN A 216 -5.52 19.55 -14.29
CA ASN A 216 -6.12 18.42 -14.99
C ASN A 216 -5.04 17.49 -15.53
N TYR A 217 -5.31 16.18 -15.48
CA TYR A 217 -4.49 15.16 -16.11
C TYR A 217 -5.40 14.07 -16.68
N THR A 218 -5.24 13.72 -17.95
CA THR A 218 -6.01 12.66 -18.59
C THR A 218 -5.08 11.50 -18.94
N ILE A 219 -5.46 10.30 -18.52
CA ILE A 219 -4.73 9.06 -18.75
C ILE A 219 -5.47 8.28 -19.82
N SER A 220 -4.85 8.15 -20.99
CA SER A 220 -5.33 7.34 -22.12
C SER A 220 -4.61 5.99 -22.20
N ASP A 221 -5.09 5.11 -23.08
CA ASP A 221 -4.40 3.83 -23.35
C ASP A 221 -2.96 4.04 -23.87
N ASP A 222 -2.72 5.07 -24.69
CA ASP A 222 -1.38 5.43 -25.16
C ASP A 222 -0.45 5.83 -24.01
N GLU A 223 -0.98 6.54 -23.00
CA GLU A 223 -0.19 6.94 -21.82
C GLU A 223 0.17 5.73 -20.96
N LEU A 224 -0.74 4.77 -20.80
CA LEU A 224 -0.44 3.52 -20.09
C LEU A 224 0.53 2.63 -20.87
N LEU A 225 0.43 2.59 -22.20
CA LEU A 225 1.40 1.90 -23.03
C LEU A 225 2.79 2.54 -22.89
N ARG A 226 2.87 3.88 -22.92
CA ARG A 226 4.10 4.62 -22.64
C ARG A 226 4.66 4.26 -21.27
N GLN A 227 3.82 4.24 -20.24
CA GLN A 227 4.23 3.90 -18.87
C GLN A 227 4.79 2.48 -18.77
N SER A 228 4.15 1.51 -19.43
CA SER A 228 4.60 0.11 -19.42
C SER A 228 5.93 -0.10 -20.17
N THR A 229 6.17 0.67 -21.22
CA THR A 229 7.36 0.55 -22.08
C THR A 229 8.53 1.41 -21.62
N SER A 230 8.28 2.45 -20.82
CA SER A 230 9.34 3.31 -20.26
C SER A 230 10.06 2.71 -19.06
N TYR A 231 9.55 1.62 -18.49
CA TYR A 231 10.18 1.00 -17.33
C TYR A 231 11.57 0.49 -17.69
N PRO A 232 12.63 0.91 -16.99
CA PRO A 232 13.98 0.51 -17.35
C PRO A 232 14.15 -0.99 -17.13
N LEU A 233 14.58 -1.71 -18.17
CA LEU A 233 15.09 -3.06 -17.99
C LEU A 233 16.46 -2.96 -17.30
N LEU A 234 16.50 -3.29 -16.02
CA LEU A 234 17.71 -3.21 -15.21
C LEU A 234 18.71 -4.34 -15.52
N TRP A 235 18.30 -5.35 -16.28
CA TRP A 235 19.21 -6.38 -16.78
C TRP A 235 20.07 -5.82 -17.89
N SER A 236 21.36 -6.12 -17.80
CA SER A 236 22.38 -5.74 -18.80
C SER A 236 22.14 -6.39 -20.16
N ASP A 237 21.41 -7.51 -20.20
CA ASP A 237 21.04 -8.24 -21.41
C ASP A 237 19.51 -8.43 -21.44
N GLY A 238 18.90 -8.06 -22.57
CA GLY A 238 17.45 -8.06 -22.76
C GLY A 238 16.82 -9.44 -22.89
N GLU A 239 17.63 -10.48 -23.07
CA GLU A 239 17.20 -11.87 -23.20
C GLU A 239 17.35 -12.68 -21.90
N VAL A 240 17.65 -12.02 -20.77
CA VAL A 240 17.80 -12.68 -19.48
C VAL A 240 16.48 -13.31 -19.05
N VAL A 241 16.54 -14.61 -18.76
CA VAL A 241 15.43 -15.34 -18.12
C VAL A 241 15.53 -15.10 -16.62
N PRO A 242 14.48 -14.61 -15.94
CA PRO A 242 14.52 -14.38 -14.50
C PRO A 242 14.62 -15.70 -13.73
N ASP A 243 15.47 -15.74 -12.71
CA ASP A 243 15.58 -16.91 -11.81
C ASP A 243 14.44 -16.97 -10.78
N LYS A 244 13.93 -15.80 -10.36
CA LYS A 244 12.94 -15.65 -9.29
C LYS A 244 11.84 -14.66 -9.68
N CYS A 245 10.62 -14.92 -9.21
CA CYS A 245 9.44 -14.08 -9.34
C CYS A 245 8.82 -13.87 -7.95
N PHE A 246 8.55 -12.62 -7.58
CA PHE A 246 7.86 -12.28 -6.34
C PHE A 246 6.53 -11.62 -6.65
N ILE A 247 5.45 -12.14 -6.07
CA ILE A 247 4.10 -11.61 -6.18
C ILE A 247 3.62 -11.22 -4.78
N GLY A 248 3.10 -10.02 -4.62
CA GLY A 248 2.62 -9.53 -3.31
C GLY A 248 3.50 -8.44 -2.70
N CYS A 249 3.87 -7.44 -3.49
CA CYS A 249 4.33 -6.14 -2.97
C CYS A 249 3.52 -5.05 -3.69
N PRO A 250 2.44 -4.52 -3.09
CA PRO A 250 1.99 -4.72 -1.71
C PRO A 250 1.52 -6.16 -1.41
N HIS A 251 1.58 -6.57 -0.13
CA HIS A 251 1.14 -7.90 0.32
C HIS A 251 -0.30 -8.19 -0.10
N LEU A 252 -0.51 -9.40 -0.61
CA LEU A 252 -1.80 -9.85 -1.10
C LEU A 252 -2.81 -10.01 0.03
N SER A 253 -4.08 -9.71 -0.26
CA SER A 253 -5.19 -10.14 0.58
C SER A 253 -5.46 -11.64 0.41
N LEU A 254 -6.22 -12.25 1.34
CA LEU A 254 -6.63 -13.66 1.24
C LEU A 254 -7.33 -13.96 -0.09
N ARG A 255 -8.12 -13.00 -0.58
CA ARG A 255 -8.82 -13.12 -1.87
C ARG A 255 -7.83 -13.20 -3.02
N GLN A 256 -6.82 -12.35 -3.02
CA GLN A 256 -5.80 -12.35 -4.07
C GLN A 256 -4.91 -13.59 -4.01
N LEU A 257 -4.59 -14.10 -2.81
CA LEU A 257 -3.87 -15.37 -2.64
C LEU A 257 -4.62 -16.52 -3.32
N ASN A 258 -5.92 -16.65 -3.03
CA ASN A 258 -6.77 -17.67 -3.65
C ASN A 258 -6.83 -17.49 -5.16
N TRP A 259 -7.03 -16.25 -5.62
CA TRP A 259 -7.07 -15.93 -7.04
C TRP A 259 -5.76 -16.31 -7.76
N TRP A 260 -4.60 -15.93 -7.22
CA TRP A 260 -3.31 -16.28 -7.81
C TRP A 260 -3.09 -17.78 -7.84
N SER A 261 -3.43 -18.48 -6.75
CA SER A 261 -3.30 -19.94 -6.66
C SER A 261 -4.14 -20.65 -7.72
N GLU A 262 -5.41 -20.26 -7.87
CA GLU A 262 -6.33 -20.81 -8.86
C GLU A 262 -5.88 -20.53 -10.30
N ASN A 263 -5.40 -19.31 -10.57
CA ASN A 263 -4.97 -18.92 -11.91
C ASN A 263 -3.68 -19.62 -12.32
N ILE A 264 -2.70 -19.74 -11.41
CA ILE A 264 -1.47 -20.48 -11.66
C ILE A 264 -1.81 -21.96 -11.93
N GLN A 265 -2.62 -22.59 -11.08
CA GLN A 265 -3.02 -23.98 -11.27
C GLN A 265 -3.75 -24.19 -12.61
N SER A 266 -4.69 -23.30 -12.94
CA SER A 266 -5.45 -23.37 -14.19
C SER A 266 -4.55 -23.18 -15.42
N ALA A 267 -3.56 -22.28 -15.35
CA ALA A 267 -2.60 -22.05 -16.43
C ALA A 267 -1.70 -23.27 -16.64
N LEU A 268 -1.20 -23.88 -15.56
CA LEU A 268 -0.41 -25.10 -15.61
C LEU A 268 -1.19 -26.26 -16.24
N GLN A 269 -2.43 -26.47 -15.82
CA GLN A 269 -3.31 -27.50 -16.40
C GLN A 269 -3.55 -27.29 -17.90
N LYS A 270 -3.88 -26.06 -18.32
CA LYS A 270 -4.08 -25.72 -19.75
C LYS A 270 -2.84 -25.97 -20.59
N ARG A 271 -1.64 -25.77 -20.01
CA ARG A 271 -0.35 -26.00 -20.67
C ARG A 271 0.20 -27.41 -20.47
N GLN A 272 -0.50 -28.27 -19.74
CA GLN A 272 -0.04 -29.62 -19.35
C GLN A 272 1.33 -29.60 -18.63
N GLN A 273 1.55 -28.58 -17.80
CA GLN A 273 2.74 -28.41 -16.98
C GLN A 273 2.42 -28.75 -15.52
N VAL A 274 3.43 -29.17 -14.75
CA VAL A 274 3.29 -29.49 -13.32
C VAL A 274 3.98 -28.48 -12.40
N GLU A 275 4.77 -27.58 -12.98
CA GLU A 275 5.55 -26.55 -12.27
C GLU A 275 5.64 -25.26 -13.09
N VAL A 276 5.84 -24.14 -12.39
CA VAL A 276 6.09 -22.84 -13.00
C VAL A 276 7.50 -22.78 -13.58
N SER A 277 7.68 -22.03 -14.68
CA SER A 277 8.99 -21.90 -15.35
C SER A 277 10.00 -21.03 -14.60
N VAL A 278 9.55 -20.27 -13.60
CA VAL A 278 10.37 -19.37 -12.77
C VAL A 278 10.00 -19.62 -11.32
N GLN A 279 10.99 -19.72 -10.43
CA GLN A 279 10.74 -19.91 -9.00
C GLN A 279 9.89 -18.74 -8.48
N THR A 280 8.63 -19.00 -8.13
CA THR A 280 7.66 -17.96 -7.79
C THR A 280 7.33 -18.02 -6.31
N THR A 281 7.55 -16.90 -5.61
CA THR A 281 7.15 -16.70 -4.21
C THR A 281 5.95 -15.76 -4.17
N ILE A 282 4.90 -16.20 -3.48
CA ILE A 282 3.68 -15.42 -3.27
C ILE A 282 3.68 -14.95 -1.81
N CYS A 283 3.53 -13.63 -1.62
CA CYS A 283 3.68 -12.97 -0.33
C CYS A 283 2.34 -12.37 0.14
N ALA A 284 2.00 -12.62 1.39
CA ALA A 284 0.90 -12.00 2.10
C ALA A 284 1.31 -11.71 3.55
N ASP A 285 0.44 -11.06 4.30
CA ASP A 285 0.62 -10.95 5.75
C ASP A 285 0.68 -12.34 6.39
N PRO A 286 1.52 -12.59 7.42
CA PRO A 286 1.53 -13.88 8.12
C PRO A 286 0.19 -14.31 8.74
N GLN A 287 -0.73 -13.37 9.00
CA GLN A 287 -2.07 -13.65 9.53
C GLN A 287 -3.10 -13.95 8.43
N VAL A 288 -2.77 -13.71 7.16
CA VAL A 288 -3.62 -13.92 5.97
C VAL A 288 -3.36 -15.32 5.39
#